data_AF-A0A4Y2EID2-F1
#
_entry.id   AF-A0A4Y2EID2-F1
#
_cell.length_a   1.000
_cell.length_b   1.000
_cell.length_c   1.000
_cell.angle_alpha   90.00
_cell.angle_beta   90.00
_cell.angle_gamma   90.00
#
_symmetry.space_group_name_H-M   'P 1'
#
loop_
_entity.id
_entity.type
_entity.pdbx_description
1 polymer ?
#
loop_
_entity_poly.entity_id
_entity_poly.type
_entity_poly.pdbx_seq_one_letter_code
_entity_poly.pdbx_strand_id
1 'polypeptide(L)'
;MMGHLRGVSHKCQRANCSTDRHLYGLSDRRPTRVPLLTALHKALLLSWARQHYHWTVDDWKHVTWSDESRFQLYRTDTRVRIWRQHH
;
A
#
# COMPACT_ATOMS: atom_id res chain seq x y z
N MET A 1 -24.16 6.22 -20.30
CA MET A 1 -23.08 5.54 -21.05
C MET A 1 -21.84 6.40 -20.95
N MET A 2 -20.84 6.00 -20.17
CA MET A 2 -19.49 6.58 -20.23
C MET A 2 -18.49 5.41 -20.20
N GLY A 3 -17.58 5.45 -21.17
CA GLY A 3 -16.91 4.30 -21.74
C GLY A 3 -15.92 3.59 -20.82
N HIS A 4 -15.84 2.28 -21.04
CA HIS A 4 -14.74 1.40 -20.62
C HIS A 4 -13.38 1.98 -21.05
N LEU A 5 -12.59 2.47 -20.10
CA LEU A 5 -11.16 2.68 -20.30
C LEU A 5 -10.47 1.30 -20.31
N ARG A 6 -10.40 0.69 -21.49
CA ARG A 6 -9.56 -0.47 -21.73
C ARG A 6 -8.11 -0.05 -21.52
N GLY A 7 -7.51 -0.46 -20.40
CA GLY A 7 -6.07 -0.41 -20.21
C GLY A 7 -5.40 -1.22 -21.32
N VAL A 8 -4.62 -0.55 -22.16
CA VAL A 8 -3.87 -1.19 -23.22
C VAL A 8 -2.76 -2.00 -22.56
N SER A 9 -2.97 -3.31 -22.45
CA SER A 9 -1.91 -4.24 -22.10
C SER A 9 -1.04 -4.44 -23.34
N HIS A 10 0.06 -3.69 -23.42
CA HIS A 10 1.08 -3.94 -24.44
C HIS A 10 1.69 -5.32 -24.15
N LYS A 11 1.28 -6.34 -24.92
CA LYS A 11 1.96 -7.65 -24.93
C LYS A 11 3.34 -7.45 -25.54
N CYS A 12 4.35 -7.27 -24.69
CA CYS A 12 5.74 -7.24 -25.09
C CYS A 12 6.12 -8.65 -25.59
N GLN A 13 6.23 -8.81 -26.92
CA GLN A 13 6.74 -10.03 -27.53
C GLN A 13 8.23 -10.15 -27.20
N ARG A 14 8.63 -11.37 -26.89
CA ARG A 14 9.90 -11.75 -26.27
C ARG A 14 11.10 -11.48 -27.19
N ALA A 15 11.61 -10.25 -27.21
CA ALA A 15 12.98 -9.92 -27.61
C ALA A 15 13.35 -8.51 -27.11
N ASN A 16 14.37 -8.43 -26.22
CA ASN A 16 15.09 -7.24 -25.73
C ASN A 16 14.30 -6.15 -24.98
N CYS A 17 13.90 -6.43 -23.74
CA CYS A 17 13.15 -5.52 -22.85
C CYS A 17 14.02 -4.71 -21.85
N SER A 18 15.30 -4.45 -22.17
CA SER A 18 16.18 -3.65 -21.28
C SER A 18 16.15 -2.15 -21.60
N THR A 19 16.04 -1.76 -22.87
CA THR A 19 16.08 -0.35 -23.32
C THR A 19 14.76 0.39 -23.10
N ASP A 20 13.66 -0.36 -22.96
CA ASP A 20 12.28 0.14 -22.96
C ASP A 20 11.84 0.80 -21.63
N ARG A 21 12.49 0.40 -20.53
CA ARG A 21 12.11 0.83 -19.18
C ARG A 21 12.34 2.32 -18.92
N HIS A 22 13.43 2.86 -19.46
CA HIS A 22 13.74 4.29 -19.35
C HIS A 22 12.80 5.14 -20.21
N LEU A 23 12.43 4.64 -21.39
CA LEU A 23 11.54 5.34 -22.32
C LEU A 23 10.12 5.49 -21.76
N TYR A 24 9.61 4.48 -21.04
CA TYR A 24 8.29 4.51 -20.43
C TYR A 24 8.28 4.96 -18.95
N GLY A 25 9.41 5.40 -18.40
CA GLY A 25 9.49 5.87 -17.02
C GLY A 25 9.03 4.83 -15.99
N LEU A 26 9.27 3.54 -16.26
CA LEU A 26 8.81 2.45 -15.41
C LEU A 26 9.82 2.19 -14.28
N SER A 27 9.35 2.30 -13.04
CA SER A 27 10.13 2.01 -11.83
C SER A 27 9.69 0.69 -11.20
N ASP A 28 10.68 -0.06 -10.73
CA ASP A 28 10.43 -1.28 -9.97
C ASP A 28 10.04 -0.92 -8.52
N ARG A 29 8.86 -1.38 -8.08
CA ARG A 29 8.36 -1.13 -6.72
C ARG A 29 7.88 -2.42 -6.07
N ARG A 30 8.10 -2.52 -4.75
CA ARG A 30 7.43 -3.53 -3.92
C ARG A 30 6.03 -3.01 -3.57
N PRO A 31 4.95 -3.78 -3.83
CA PRO A 31 3.62 -3.37 -3.42
C PRO A 31 3.55 -3.22 -1.89
N THR A 32 3.01 -2.09 -1.42
CA THR A 32 2.66 -1.93 -0.01
C THR A 32 1.40 -2.75 0.27
N ARG A 33 1.47 -3.70 1.21
CA ARG A 33 0.28 -4.34 1.76
C ARG A 33 -0.33 -3.41 2.79
N VAL A 34 -1.41 -2.74 2.40
CA VAL A 34 -2.27 -2.03 3.33
C VAL A 34 -3.51 -2.89 3.56
N PRO A 35 -3.99 -3.02 4.81
CA PRO A 35 -5.26 -3.68 5.04
C PRO A 35 -6.37 -2.95 4.27
N LEU A 36 -7.23 -3.70 3.60
CA LEU A 36 -8.40 -3.12 2.95
C LEU A 36 -9.37 -2.67 4.04
N LEU A 37 -9.44 -1.37 4.28
CA LEU A 37 -10.37 -0.80 5.23
C LEU A 37 -11.76 -0.67 4.59
N THR A 38 -12.76 -1.27 5.22
CA THR A 38 -14.17 -1.07 4.88
C THR A 38 -14.57 0.39 5.16
N ALA A 39 -15.67 0.86 4.59
CA ALA A 39 -16.19 2.21 4.87
C ALA A 39 -16.46 2.40 6.38
N LEU A 40 -16.96 1.36 7.06
CA LEU A 40 -17.19 1.37 8.49
C LEU A 40 -15.88 1.56 9.28
N HIS A 41 -14.82 0.81 8.95
CA HIS A 41 -13.53 0.95 9.64
C HIS A 41 -12.97 2.37 9.48
N LYS A 42 -13.11 2.97 8.28
CA LYS A 42 -12.66 4.34 8.03
C LYS A 42 -13.43 5.35 8.88
N ALA A 43 -14.75 5.20 8.99
CA ALA A 43 -15.58 6.07 9.81
C ALA A 43 -15.20 5.99 11.30
N LEU A 44 -15.01 4.77 11.82
CA LEU A 44 -14.61 4.54 13.21
C LEU A 44 -13.22 5.10 13.52
N LEU A 45 -12.24 4.88 12.64
CA LEU A 45 -10.90 5.44 12.79
C LEU A 45 -10.91 6.97 12.77
N LEU A 46 -11.74 7.57 11.90
CA LEU A 46 -11.88 9.02 11.84
C LEU A 46 -12.56 9.59 13.09
N SER A 47 -13.62 8.94 13.61
CA SER A 47 -14.26 9.39 14.85
C SER A 47 -13.30 9.28 16.03
N TRP A 48 -12.55 8.18 16.11
CA TRP A 48 -11.55 7.97 17.15
C TRP A 48 -10.45 9.03 17.09
N ALA A 49 -9.91 9.31 15.90
CA ALA A 49 -8.89 10.35 15.71
C ALA A 49 -9.39 11.74 16.09
N ARG A 50 -10.66 12.08 15.81
CA ARG A 50 -11.26 13.36 16.20
C ARG A 50 -11.46 13.47 17.71
N GLN A 51 -11.90 12.40 18.37
CA GLN A 51 -12.10 12.37 19.83
C GLN A 51 -10.78 12.58 20.58
N HIS A 52 -9.68 12.07 20.02
CA HIS A 52 -8.35 12.16 20.64
C HIS A 52 -7.45 13.22 20.00
N TYR A 53 -8.00 14.11 19.17
CA TYR A 53 -7.23 15.13 18.46
C TYR A 53 -6.54 16.12 19.41
N HIS A 54 -7.16 16.40 20.56
CA HIS A 54 -6.64 17.32 21.57
C HIS A 54 -5.87 16.64 22.71
N TRP A 55 -5.60 15.34 22.60
CA TRP A 55 -4.87 14.61 23.64
C TRP A 55 -3.44 15.13 23.79
N THR A 56 -3.09 15.44 25.02
CA THR A 56 -1.76 15.87 25.44
C THR A 56 -0.84 14.66 25.60
N VAL A 57 0.47 14.92 25.71
CA VAL A 57 1.46 13.87 26.00
C VAL A 57 1.11 13.12 27.28
N ASP A 58 0.52 13.79 28.26
CA ASP A 58 0.15 13.17 29.53
C ASP A 58 -1.05 12.23 29.37
N ASP A 59 -2.05 12.61 28.58
CA ASP A 59 -3.18 11.74 28.25
C ASP A 59 -2.71 10.43 27.59
N TRP A 60 -1.74 10.50 26.68
CA TRP A 60 -1.17 9.31 26.04
C TRP A 60 -0.45 8.37 27.00
N LYS A 61 0.15 8.87 28.09
CA LYS A 61 0.82 8.02 29.10
C LYS A 61 -0.16 7.15 29.88
N HIS A 62 -1.42 7.58 29.98
CA HIS A 62 -2.47 6.82 30.67
C HIS A 62 -3.03 5.68 29.81
N VAL A 63 -2.67 5.61 28.52
CA VAL A 63 -3.14 4.56 27.60
C VAL A 63 -2.23 3.34 27.69
N THR A 64 -2.81 2.20 28.08
CA THR A 64 -2.12 0.90 28.04
C THR A 64 -2.41 0.22 26.71
N TRP A 65 -1.36 -0.10 25.95
CA TRP A 65 -1.44 -0.78 24.66
C TRP A 65 -1.09 -2.27 24.81
N SER A 66 -1.84 -3.14 24.14
CA SER A 66 -1.54 -4.58 24.03
C SER A 66 -1.72 -5.04 22.59
N ASP A 67 -0.78 -5.83 22.08
CA ASP A 67 -0.83 -6.45 20.74
C ASP A 67 -0.06 -7.77 20.74
N GLU A 68 -0.50 -8.72 19.92
CA GLU A 68 0.22 -9.97 19.70
C GLU A 68 1.07 -9.92 18.43
N SER A 69 2.39 -9.92 18.60
CA SER A 69 3.33 -9.96 17.48
C SER A 69 3.83 -11.38 17.18
N ARG A 70 3.93 -11.71 15.89
CA ARG A 70 4.51 -12.98 15.41
C ARG A 70 5.99 -12.81 15.11
N PHE A 71 6.85 -13.54 15.81
CA PHE A 71 8.29 -13.63 15.52
C PHE A 71 8.58 -14.86 14.65
N GLN A 72 9.29 -14.67 13.53
CA GLN A 72 9.70 -15.75 12.63
C GLN A 72 11.22 -15.71 12.41
N LEU A 73 11.89 -16.87 12.54
CA LEU A 73 13.35 -17.00 12.37
C LEU A 73 13.80 -16.77 10.91
N TYR A 74 12.95 -17.10 9.94
CA TYR A 74 13.22 -16.90 8.52
C TYR A 74 12.03 -16.20 7.86
N ARG A 75 12.30 -15.10 7.14
CA ARG A 75 11.27 -14.37 6.40
C ARG A 75 11.00 -15.04 5.06
N THR A 76 9.82 -15.61 4.88
CA THR A 76 9.31 -15.99 3.56
C THR A 76 8.63 -14.77 2.91
N ASP A 77 9.43 -13.75 2.55
CA ASP A 77 8.91 -12.55 1.89
C ASP A 77 8.63 -12.84 0.42
N THR A 78 7.46 -13.41 0.12
CA THR A 78 7.00 -13.76 -1.25
C THR A 78 6.56 -12.54 -2.08
N ARG A 79 7.01 -11.33 -1.72
CA ARG A 79 6.64 -10.09 -2.43
C ARG A 79 7.24 -10.07 -3.83
N VAL A 80 6.39 -10.28 -4.82
CA VAL A 80 6.74 -10.09 -6.22
C VAL A 80 6.87 -8.58 -6.50
N ARG A 81 7.99 -8.21 -7.11
CA ARG A 81 8.27 -6.86 -7.60
C ARG A 81 7.34 -6.53 -8.77
N ILE A 82 6.77 -5.34 -8.78
CA ILE A 82 5.89 -4.88 -9.87
C ILE A 82 6.49 -3.63 -10.54
N TRP A 83 6.28 -3.52 -11.85
CA TRP A 83 6.65 -2.33 -12.61
C TRP A 83 5.51 -1.32 -12.56
N ARG A 84 5.79 -0.07 -12.18
CA ARG A 84 4.83 1.04 -12.21
C ARG A 84 5.44 2.25 -12.88
N GLN A 85 4.67 2.90 -13.75
CA GLN A 85 5.01 4.20 -14.29
C GLN A 85 5.08 5.23 -13.17
N HIS A 86 6.04 6.14 -13.27
CA HIS A 86 6.06 7.31 -12.41
C HIS A 86 4.82 8.18 -12.71
N HIS A 87 4.07 8.56 -11.68
CA HIS A 87 2.92 9.44 -11.80
C HIS A 87 3.34 10.91 -11.65
#